data_AF-L5NYW0-F1
#
_entry.id   AF-L5NYW0-F1
#
_cell.length_a   1.000
_cell.length_b   1.000
_cell.length_c   1.000
_cell.angle_alpha   90.00
_cell.angle_beta   90.00
_cell.angle_gamma   90.00
#
_symmetry.space_group_name_H-M   'P 1'
#
loop_
_entity.id
_entity.type
_entity.pdbx_description
1 polymer ?
#
loop_
_entity_poly.entity_id
_entity_poly.type
_entity_poly.pdbx_seq_one_letter_code
_entity_poly.pdbx_strand_id
1 'polypeptide(L)'
;MNFVATNRDSNTFHGLLAATAMGVYLLLIVGATTALTDATAACSAWPACGDGFSLPATLDGWVALGHRVAAVLVGLLTVATLVSAWRADTSRRVRATVTASAVLYPAQAGLGAVVATVGVGPALSTLHLVLGMVIFGGLVAALAWTLEAATGDPDDAPVGTPSM
;
A
#
# COMPACT_ATOMS: atom_id res chain seq x y z
N MET A 1 -2.25 -7.97 33.92
CA MET A 1 -2.20 -8.64 32.59
C MET A 1 -2.38 -7.69 31.40
N ASN A 2 -2.84 -6.44 31.58
CA ASN A 2 -3.15 -5.54 30.45
C ASN A 2 -1.91 -4.91 29.77
N PHE A 3 -0.85 -4.60 30.52
CA PHE A 3 0.33 -3.91 29.97
C PHE A 3 1.12 -4.74 28.92
N VAL A 4 1.15 -6.06 29.07
CA VAL A 4 1.83 -6.98 28.12
C VAL A 4 1.01 -7.14 26.84
N ALA A 5 -0.32 -7.13 26.94
CA ALA A 5 -1.22 -7.20 25.78
C ALA A 5 -1.10 -5.91 24.94
N THR A 6 -1.19 -4.74 25.57
CA THR A 6 -1.07 -3.43 24.89
C THR A 6 0.27 -3.27 24.17
N ASN A 7 1.39 -3.68 24.78
CA ASN A 7 2.71 -3.61 24.14
C ASN A 7 2.85 -4.55 22.93
N ARG A 8 2.24 -5.74 22.99
CA ARG A 8 2.27 -6.70 21.88
C ARG A 8 1.45 -6.18 20.69
N ASP A 9 0.30 -5.56 20.95
CA ASP A 9 -0.58 -5.01 19.92
C ASP A 9 0.07 -3.83 19.19
N SER A 10 0.80 -2.95 19.90
CA SER A 10 1.53 -1.83 19.30
C SER A 10 2.68 -2.29 18.40
N ASN A 11 3.52 -3.24 18.86
CA ASN A 11 4.62 -3.76 18.05
C ASN A 11 4.12 -4.49 16.79
N THR A 12 3.03 -5.24 16.93
CA THR A 12 2.39 -5.92 15.79
C THR A 12 1.84 -4.91 14.79
N PHE A 13 1.20 -3.85 15.27
CA PHE A 13 0.70 -2.77 14.42
C PHE A 13 1.82 -2.07 13.63
N HIS A 14 2.94 -1.72 14.28
CA HIS A 14 4.06 -1.05 13.61
C HIS A 14 4.65 -1.94 12.51
N GLY A 15 4.85 -3.23 12.81
CA GLY A 15 5.35 -4.20 11.83
C GLY A 15 4.40 -4.38 10.64
N LEU A 16 3.10 -4.51 10.89
CA LEU A 16 2.08 -4.64 9.84
C LEU A 16 1.98 -3.38 8.97
N LEU A 17 2.01 -2.20 9.59
CA LEU A 17 1.96 -0.93 8.88
C LEU A 17 3.18 -0.74 7.98
N ALA A 18 4.39 -1.00 8.50
CA ALA A 18 5.62 -0.93 7.72
C ALA A 18 5.63 -1.95 6.57
N ALA A 19 5.23 -3.19 6.84
CA ALA A 19 5.14 -4.23 5.81
C ALA A 19 4.12 -3.88 4.73
N THR A 20 2.97 -3.31 5.10
CA THR A 20 1.93 -2.89 4.15
C THR A 20 2.42 -1.71 3.30
N ALA A 21 3.03 -0.69 3.91
CA ALA A 21 3.60 0.45 3.19
C ALA A 21 4.66 0.00 2.18
N MET A 22 5.56 -0.90 2.59
CA MET A 22 6.57 -1.48 1.70
C MET A 22 5.94 -2.33 0.58
N GLY A 23 4.92 -3.12 0.90
CA GLY A 23 4.17 -3.89 -0.09
C GLY A 23 3.54 -3.00 -1.16
N VAL A 24 2.89 -1.90 -0.76
CA VAL A 24 2.35 -0.91 -1.71
C VAL A 24 3.46 -0.25 -2.51
N TYR A 25 4.59 0.11 -1.90
CA TYR A 25 5.74 0.67 -2.62
C TYR A 25 6.27 -0.27 -3.72
N LEU A 26 6.43 -1.56 -3.41
CA LEU A 26 6.86 -2.55 -4.40
C LEU A 26 5.82 -2.73 -5.50
N LEU A 27 4.51 -2.68 -5.19
CA LEU A 27 3.46 -2.68 -6.20
C LEU A 27 3.54 -1.46 -7.12
N LEU A 28 3.83 -0.27 -6.59
CA LEU A 28 4.01 0.93 -7.41
C LEU A 28 5.17 0.77 -8.39
N ILE A 29 6.31 0.24 -7.93
CA ILE A 29 7.47 -0.04 -8.80
C ILE A 29 7.10 -1.01 -9.91
N VAL A 30 6.58 -2.19 -9.55
CA VAL A 30 6.23 -3.22 -10.53
C VAL A 30 5.16 -2.72 -11.50
N GLY A 31 4.12 -2.04 -10.99
CA GLY A 31 3.04 -1.48 -11.80
C GLY A 31 3.55 -0.43 -12.80
N ALA A 32 4.38 0.51 -12.34
CA ALA A 32 5.01 1.50 -13.21
C ALA A 32 5.90 0.84 -14.28
N THR A 33 6.71 -0.16 -13.90
CA THR A 33 7.51 -0.93 -14.87
C THR A 33 6.63 -1.61 -15.90
N THR A 34 5.55 -2.30 -15.50
CA THR A 34 4.65 -2.98 -16.43
C THR A 34 3.95 -2.03 -17.40
N ALA A 35 3.67 -0.79 -16.97
CA ALA A 35 3.09 0.24 -17.82
C ALA A 35 4.10 0.82 -18.82
N LEU A 36 5.39 0.89 -18.45
CA LEU A 36 6.46 1.39 -19.31
C LEU A 36 6.92 0.37 -20.35
N THR A 37 6.86 -0.92 -20.04
CA THR A 37 7.31 -2.00 -20.94
C THR A 37 6.19 -2.59 -21.81
N ASP A 38 4.99 -1.99 -21.81
CA ASP A 38 3.78 -2.54 -22.45
C ASP A 38 3.45 -4.00 -22.06
N ALA A 39 3.90 -4.43 -20.88
CA ALA A 39 3.66 -5.80 -20.38
C ALA A 39 2.17 -6.09 -20.16
N THR A 40 1.34 -5.05 -20.03
CA THR A 40 -0.13 -5.18 -19.98
C THR A 40 -0.71 -5.76 -21.26
N ALA A 41 -0.10 -5.52 -22.43
CA ALA A 41 -0.53 -6.11 -23.70
C ALA A 41 -0.31 -7.63 -23.74
N ALA A 42 0.66 -8.14 -22.98
CA ALA A 42 0.93 -9.57 -22.89
C ALA A 42 -0.09 -10.35 -22.03
N CYS A 43 -0.91 -9.64 -21.23
CA CYS A 43 -1.91 -10.23 -20.33
C CYS A 43 -3.17 -9.35 -20.23
N SER A 44 -3.86 -9.19 -21.36
CA SER A 44 -5.03 -8.31 -21.51
C SER A 44 -6.37 -8.94 -21.05
N ALA A 45 -6.35 -9.68 -19.95
CA ALA A 45 -7.54 -10.27 -19.34
C ALA A 45 -7.50 -10.12 -17.82
N TRP A 46 -8.56 -10.55 -17.13
CA TRP A 46 -8.64 -10.59 -15.67
C TRP A 46 -9.52 -11.78 -15.24
N PRO A 47 -9.22 -12.50 -14.14
CA PRO A 47 -8.15 -12.26 -13.14
C PRO A 47 -6.74 -12.67 -13.58
N ALA A 48 -6.61 -13.61 -14.50
CA ALA A 48 -5.35 -14.03 -15.10
C ALA A 48 -5.21 -13.49 -16.54
N CYS A 49 -4.69 -14.26 -17.49
CA CYS A 49 -4.47 -13.80 -18.86
C CYS A 49 -5.44 -14.49 -19.85
N GLY A 50 -5.34 -14.14 -21.14
CA GLY A 50 -6.05 -14.79 -22.24
C GLY A 50 -7.58 -14.72 -22.12
N ASP A 51 -8.23 -15.85 -21.85
CA ASP A 51 -9.68 -15.94 -21.63
C ASP A 51 -10.14 -15.57 -20.21
N GLY A 52 -9.20 -15.19 -19.34
CA GLY A 52 -9.43 -14.79 -17.95
C GLY A 52 -8.79 -15.74 -16.93
N PHE A 53 -8.56 -17.00 -17.27
CA PHE A 53 -7.95 -17.99 -16.37
C PHE A 53 -6.73 -18.70 -16.94
N SER A 54 -6.39 -18.44 -18.20
CA SER A 54 -5.16 -18.98 -18.79
C SER A 54 -3.89 -18.45 -18.11
N LEU A 55 -2.87 -19.32 -18.06
CA LEU A 55 -1.54 -18.95 -17.58
C LEU A 55 -0.78 -18.12 -18.63
N PRO A 56 0.10 -17.21 -18.22
CA PRO A 56 0.88 -16.42 -19.15
C PRO A 56 1.91 -17.27 -19.90
N ALA A 57 2.11 -16.96 -21.19
CA ALA A 57 3.12 -17.62 -22.03
C ALA A 57 4.46 -16.87 -22.08
N THR A 58 4.47 -15.58 -21.68
CA THR A 58 5.63 -14.70 -21.73
C THR A 58 6.05 -14.25 -20.34
N LEU A 59 7.32 -13.85 -20.19
CA LEU A 59 7.84 -13.30 -18.93
C LEU A 59 7.04 -12.06 -18.49
N ASP A 60 6.72 -11.16 -19.43
CA ASP A 60 5.94 -9.96 -19.16
C ASP A 60 4.54 -10.27 -18.62
N GLY A 61 3.89 -11.32 -19.16
CA GLY A 61 2.62 -11.80 -18.65
C GLY A 61 2.73 -12.39 -17.24
N TRP A 62 3.84 -13.07 -16.91
CA TRP A 62 4.12 -13.53 -15.55
C TRP A 62 4.36 -12.38 -14.58
N VAL A 63 5.01 -11.30 -15.00
CA VAL A 63 5.16 -10.08 -14.19
C VAL A 63 3.80 -9.44 -13.93
N ALA A 64 2.94 -9.31 -14.95
CA ALA A 64 1.60 -8.75 -14.82
C ALA A 64 0.71 -9.60 -13.87
N LEU A 65 0.72 -10.93 -14.02
CA LEU A 65 0.02 -11.82 -13.11
C LEU A 65 0.58 -11.77 -11.68
N GLY A 66 1.92 -11.75 -11.55
CA GLY A 66 2.62 -11.63 -10.28
C GLY A 66 2.25 -10.35 -9.54
N HIS A 67 2.17 -9.22 -10.24
CA HIS A 67 1.69 -7.95 -9.68
C HIS A 67 0.27 -8.09 -9.10
N ARG A 68 -0.65 -8.77 -9.80
CA ARG A 68 -2.03 -8.97 -9.31
C ARG A 68 -2.09 -9.86 -8.08
N VAL A 69 -1.32 -10.96 -8.08
CA VAL A 69 -1.21 -11.84 -6.91
C VAL A 69 -0.65 -11.07 -5.71
N ALA A 70 0.43 -10.31 -5.92
CA ALA A 70 1.00 -9.44 -4.90
C ALA A 70 -0.01 -8.39 -4.41
N ALA A 71 -0.82 -7.80 -5.31
CA ALA A 71 -1.85 -6.85 -4.95
C ALA A 71 -2.94 -7.46 -4.06
N VAL A 72 -3.31 -8.72 -4.26
CA VAL A 72 -4.23 -9.44 -3.36
C VAL A 72 -3.59 -9.62 -1.98
N LEU A 73 -2.33 -10.08 -1.93
CA LEU A 73 -1.60 -10.29 -0.67
C LEU A 73 -1.45 -8.99 0.13
N VAL A 74 -1.09 -7.89 -0.53
CA VAL A 74 -0.99 -6.56 0.09
C VAL A 74 -2.36 -6.03 0.50
N GLY A 75 -3.42 -6.36 -0.23
CA GLY A 75 -4.80 -6.06 0.18
C GLY A 75 -5.16 -6.74 1.50
N LEU A 76 -4.79 -8.02 1.67
CA LEU A 76 -4.97 -8.74 2.93
C LEU A 76 -4.13 -8.13 4.07
N LEU A 77 -2.88 -7.74 3.80
CA LEU A 77 -2.04 -7.01 4.76
C LEU A 77 -2.66 -5.67 5.15
N THR A 78 -3.29 -4.97 4.21
CA THR A 78 -3.99 -3.70 4.46
C THR A 78 -5.17 -3.90 5.40
N VAL A 79 -5.95 -4.97 5.20
CA VAL A 79 -7.04 -5.34 6.13
C VAL A 79 -6.50 -5.72 7.52
N ALA A 80 -5.42 -6.50 7.58
CA ALA A 80 -4.78 -6.85 8.85
C ALA A 80 -4.27 -5.60 9.60
N THR A 81 -3.65 -4.66 8.87
CA THR A 81 -3.18 -3.37 9.39
C THR A 81 -4.33 -2.52 9.91
N LEU A 82 -5.45 -2.47 9.17
CA LEU A 82 -6.67 -1.80 9.61
C LEU A 82 -7.16 -2.39 10.93
N VAL A 83 -7.37 -3.70 11.00
CA VAL A 83 -7.83 -4.37 12.22
C VAL A 83 -6.87 -4.11 13.39
N SER A 84 -5.55 -4.15 13.15
CA SER A 84 -4.55 -3.87 14.17
C SER A 84 -4.58 -2.41 14.64
N ALA A 85 -4.78 -1.44 13.75
CA ALA A 85 -4.88 -0.01 14.10
C ALA A 85 -6.08 0.29 15.01
N TRP A 86 -7.18 -0.43 14.85
CA TRP A 86 -8.38 -0.28 15.69
C TRP A 86 -8.27 -1.03 17.02
N ARG A 87 -7.35 -2.00 17.14
CA ARG A 87 -7.07 -2.73 18.38
C ARG A 87 -5.97 -2.07 19.23
N ALA A 88 -4.96 -1.49 18.58
CA ALA A 88 -3.88 -0.78 19.24
C ALA A 88 -4.32 0.65 19.67
N ASP A 89 -3.65 1.22 20.66
CA ASP A 89 -3.91 2.58 21.14
C ASP A 89 -3.23 3.62 20.24
N THR A 90 -3.79 3.81 19.04
CA THR A 90 -3.24 4.71 18.02
C THR A 90 -4.00 6.04 17.97
N SER A 91 -3.32 7.12 17.61
CA SER A 91 -3.94 8.45 17.47
C SER A 91 -5.06 8.47 16.40
N ARG A 92 -6.00 9.41 16.56
CA ARG A 92 -7.13 9.57 15.61
C ARG A 92 -6.66 9.81 14.18
N ARG A 93 -5.55 10.52 13.99
CA ARG A 93 -4.97 10.81 12.67
C ARG A 93 -4.49 9.52 11.99
N VAL A 94 -3.75 8.67 12.72
CA VAL A 94 -3.28 7.37 12.24
C VAL A 94 -4.45 6.46 11.86
N ARG A 95 -5.47 6.34 12.72
CA ARG A 95 -6.66 5.52 12.41
C ARG A 95 -7.40 6.03 11.18
N ALA A 96 -7.54 7.34 11.04
CA ALA A 96 -8.24 7.95 9.91
C ALA A 96 -7.51 7.67 8.58
N THR A 97 -6.19 7.84 8.53
CA THR A 97 -5.42 7.59 7.29
C THR A 97 -5.35 6.12 6.94
N VAL A 98 -5.14 5.21 7.91
CA VAL A 98 -5.17 3.76 7.66
C VAL A 98 -6.55 3.32 7.16
N THR A 99 -7.63 3.84 7.77
CA THR A 99 -9.00 3.53 7.34
C THR A 99 -9.29 4.06 5.93
N ALA A 100 -8.90 5.29 5.63
CA ALA A 100 -9.05 5.87 4.29
C ALA A 100 -8.28 5.06 3.24
N SER A 101 -7.02 4.71 3.50
CA SER A 101 -6.21 3.86 2.61
C SER A 101 -6.84 2.49 2.39
N ALA A 102 -7.35 1.85 3.45
CA ALA A 102 -8.01 0.55 3.35
C ALA A 102 -9.32 0.59 2.54
N VAL A 103 -10.10 1.66 2.68
CA VAL A 103 -11.33 1.87 1.88
C VAL A 103 -11.03 2.21 0.43
N LEU A 104 -9.95 2.94 0.17
CA LEU A 104 -9.54 3.32 -1.18
C LEU A 104 -8.92 2.15 -1.97
N TYR A 105 -8.30 1.19 -1.27
CA TYR A 105 -7.60 0.06 -1.89
C TYR A 105 -8.48 -0.81 -2.82
N PRO A 106 -9.72 -1.20 -2.47
CA PRO A 106 -10.61 -1.91 -3.40
C PRO A 106 -10.92 -1.12 -4.67
N ALA A 107 -11.13 0.20 -4.56
CA ALA A 107 -11.37 1.05 -5.72
C ALA A 107 -10.12 1.11 -6.62
N GLN A 108 -8.93 1.20 -6.01
CA GLN A 108 -7.65 1.13 -6.72
C GLN A 108 -7.46 -0.21 -7.45
N ALA A 109 -7.80 -1.33 -6.81
CA ALA A 109 -7.72 -2.66 -7.41
C ALA A 109 -8.72 -2.82 -8.59
N GLY A 110 -9.95 -2.31 -8.43
CA GLY A 110 -10.95 -2.29 -9.49
C GLY A 110 -10.51 -1.46 -10.70
N LEU A 111 -9.96 -0.26 -10.46
CA LEU A 111 -9.40 0.56 -11.53
C LEU A 111 -8.23 -0.14 -12.24
N GLY A 112 -7.36 -0.83 -11.50
CA GLY A 112 -6.28 -1.64 -12.07
C GLY A 112 -6.80 -2.76 -12.98
N ALA A 113 -7.91 -3.42 -12.61
CA ALA A 113 -8.56 -4.43 -13.44
C ALA A 113 -9.13 -3.82 -14.74
N VAL A 114 -9.69 -2.62 -14.67
CA VAL A 114 -10.18 -1.88 -15.86
C VAL A 114 -9.02 -1.52 -16.79
N VAL A 115 -7.91 -1.00 -16.23
CA VAL A 115 -6.70 -0.68 -17.00
C VAL A 115 -6.16 -1.93 -17.71
N ALA A 116 -6.18 -3.08 -17.05
CA ALA A 116 -5.68 -4.34 -17.59
C ALA A 116 -6.55 -4.96 -18.70
N THR A 117 -7.85 -4.67 -18.74
CA THR A 117 -8.80 -5.33 -19.66
C THR A 117 -9.25 -4.44 -20.81
N VAL A 118 -9.45 -3.15 -20.57
CA VAL A 118 -10.12 -2.27 -21.55
C VAL A 118 -9.11 -1.48 -22.40
N GLY A 119 -7.80 -1.55 -22.11
CA GLY A 119 -6.75 -0.86 -22.90
C GLY A 119 -6.98 0.66 -23.02
N VAL A 120 -7.74 1.20 -22.07
CA VAL A 120 -8.16 2.59 -22.01
C VAL A 120 -6.93 3.48 -21.84
N GLY A 121 -6.86 4.55 -22.63
CA GLY A 121 -5.65 5.35 -22.83
C GLY A 121 -4.95 5.87 -21.56
N PRO A 122 -3.80 6.54 -21.71
CA PRO A 122 -2.84 6.83 -20.62
C PRO A 122 -3.42 7.56 -19.41
N ALA A 123 -4.58 8.21 -19.55
CA ALA A 123 -5.32 8.84 -18.48
C ALA A 123 -5.73 7.85 -17.36
N LEU A 124 -6.25 6.66 -17.68
CA LEU A 124 -6.69 5.71 -16.64
C LEU A 124 -5.51 5.02 -15.95
N SER A 125 -4.43 4.71 -16.67
CA SER A 125 -3.17 4.26 -16.07
C SER A 125 -2.57 5.33 -15.13
N THR A 126 -2.63 6.61 -15.53
CA THR A 126 -2.18 7.72 -14.69
C THR A 126 -3.05 7.85 -13.44
N LEU A 127 -4.37 7.78 -13.58
CA LEU A 127 -5.29 7.82 -12.45
C LEU A 127 -5.03 6.66 -11.47
N HIS A 128 -4.81 5.45 -12.00
CA HIS A 128 -4.44 4.29 -11.20
C HIS A 128 -3.14 4.56 -10.43
N LEU A 129 -2.09 5.07 -11.07
CA LEU A 129 -0.85 5.41 -10.39
C LEU A 129 -1.05 6.47 -9.29
N VAL A 130 -1.79 7.53 -9.58
CA VAL A 130 -2.06 8.62 -8.63
C VAL A 130 -2.81 8.12 -7.39
N LEU A 131 -3.86 7.32 -7.58
CA LEU A 131 -4.60 6.73 -6.46
C LEU A 131 -3.73 5.78 -5.63
N GLY A 132 -2.88 5.00 -6.28
CA GLY A 132 -1.88 4.17 -5.60
C GLY A 132 -0.91 4.98 -4.75
N MET A 133 -0.45 6.13 -5.27
CA MET A 133 0.43 7.05 -4.55
C MET A 133 -0.28 7.71 -3.36
N VAL A 134 -1.57 8.03 -3.46
CA VAL A 134 -2.38 8.54 -2.33
C VAL A 134 -2.47 7.50 -1.22
N ILE A 135 -2.74 6.23 -1.55
CA ILE A 135 -2.77 5.14 -0.58
C ILE A 135 -1.40 5.01 0.11
N PHE A 136 -0.33 4.97 -0.68
CA PHE A 136 1.04 4.87 -0.17
C PHE A 136 1.40 6.03 0.75
N GLY A 137 1.15 7.28 0.32
CA GLY A 137 1.39 8.48 1.11
C GLY A 137 0.61 8.47 2.42
N GLY A 138 -0.64 8.00 2.42
CA GLY A 138 -1.45 7.85 3.63
C GLY A 138 -0.85 6.85 4.62
N LEU A 139 -0.34 5.71 4.14
CA LEU A 139 0.31 4.69 4.98
C LEU A 139 1.66 5.18 5.52
N VAL A 140 2.45 5.87 4.70
CA VAL A 140 3.73 6.48 5.13
C VAL A 140 3.50 7.57 6.17
N ALA A 141 2.50 8.44 5.97
CA ALA A 141 2.13 9.45 6.96
C ALA A 141 1.69 8.81 8.28
N ALA A 142 0.87 7.75 8.22
CA ALA A 142 0.49 6.97 9.40
C ALA A 142 1.72 6.40 10.12
N LEU A 143 2.68 5.84 9.38
CA LEU A 143 3.90 5.27 9.93
C LEU A 143 4.76 6.35 10.58
N ALA A 144 4.95 7.49 9.92
CA ALA A 144 5.72 8.62 10.43
C ALA A 144 5.14 9.13 11.76
N TRP A 145 3.82 9.38 11.83
CA TRP A 145 3.18 9.83 13.08
C TRP A 145 3.23 8.78 14.20
N THR A 146 3.23 7.50 13.83
CA THR A 146 3.33 6.41 14.80
C THR A 146 4.74 6.34 15.39
N LEU A 147 5.77 6.52 14.56
CA LEU A 147 7.16 6.57 15.00
C LEU A 147 7.45 7.83 15.81
N GLU A 148 6.97 8.99 15.36
CA GLU A 148 7.08 10.25 16.11
C GLU A 148 6.50 10.13 17.52
N ALA A 149 5.31 9.54 17.65
CA ALA A 149 4.69 9.31 18.97
C ALA A 149 5.46 8.29 19.83
N ALA A 150 6.23 7.38 19.24
CA ALA A 150 7.01 6.37 19.96
C ALA A 150 8.41 6.84 20.35
N THR A 151 9.01 7.77 19.59
CA THR A 151 10.39 8.23 19.78
C THR A 151 10.51 9.69 20.22
N GLY A 152 9.44 10.46 20.21
CA GLY A 152 9.46 11.87 20.60
C GLY A 152 9.84 12.04 22.07
N ASP A 153 10.93 12.77 22.32
CA ASP A 153 11.31 13.21 23.66
C ASP A 153 10.47 14.46 24.02
N PRO A 154 9.68 14.46 25.11
CA PRO A 154 8.97 15.66 25.55
C PRO A 154 9.90 16.84 25.89
N ASP A 155 11.20 16.61 26.10
CA ASP A 155 12.19 17.63 26.44
C ASP A 155 12.99 18.15 25.23
N ASP A 156 12.67 17.75 24.00
CA ASP A 156 13.28 18.29 22.76
C ASP A 156 12.88 19.78 22.57
N ALA A 157 13.66 20.68 23.17
CA ALA A 157 13.63 22.10 22.87
C ALA A 157 14.54 22.44 21.68
N PRO A 158 14.22 23.46 20.87
CA PRO A 158 15.12 23.93 19.82
C PRO A 158 16.50 24.24 20.43
N VAL A 159 17.54 23.56 19.96
CA VAL A 159 18.91 23.88 20.38
C VAL A 159 19.16 25.33 19.98
N GLY A 160 19.38 26.20 20.97
CA GLY A 160 19.54 27.63 20.76
C GLY A 160 20.64 27.95 19.75
N THR A 161 20.55 29.12 19.09
CA THR A 161 21.52 29.57 18.09
C THR A 161 22.95 29.44 18.60
N PRO A 162 23.89 28.87 17.81
CA PRO A 162 25.28 28.72 18.22
C PRO A 162 25.86 30.08 18.62
N SER A 163 26.45 30.17 19.81
CA SER A 163 27.24 31.34 20.21
C SER A 163 28.50 31.38 19.35
N MET A 164 28.61 32.38 18.47
CA MET A 164 29.87 32.76 17.80
C MET A 164 30.81 33.47 18.77
#